data_AF-A0A9E3SES1-F1
#
_entry.id   AF-A0A9E3SES1-F1
#
_cell.length_a   1.000
_cell.length_b   1.000
_cell.length_c   1.000
_cell.angle_alpha   90.00
_cell.angle_beta   90.00
_cell.angle_gamma   90.00
#
_symmetry.space_group_name_H-M   'P 1'
#
loop_
_entity.id
_entity.type
_entity.pdbx_description
1 polymer ?
#
loop_
_entity_poly.entity_id
_entity_poly.type
_entity_poly.pdbx_seq_one_letter_code
_entity_poly.pdbx_strand_id
1 'polypeptide(L)'
;MPTTVNDKQVFSLLEVMNSIRQTLSKRYGSRYWVKAEMNKLNFYPRSGHCYPDLLQKANGRVVAQIRGTLWSDTYQQANREFLRLLKQPLSDGINLLMLVSIKFDPNYGLTLQIHAIDPT
;
A
#
# COMPACT_ATOMS: atom_id res chain seq x y z
N MET A 1 3.35 23.89 16.80
CA MET A 1 2.37 24.78 17.46
C MET A 1 1.88 25.74 16.40
N PRO A 2 0.58 25.89 16.19
CA PRO A 2 0.06 26.81 15.20
C PRO A 2 0.57 28.23 15.46
N THR A 3 0.87 28.96 14.39
CA THR A 3 1.26 30.37 14.44
C THR A 3 0.11 31.24 13.95
N THR A 4 0.11 32.52 14.31
CA THR A 4 -0.87 33.49 13.79
C THR A 4 -0.20 34.33 12.71
N VAL A 5 -0.79 34.38 11.52
CA VAL A 5 -0.34 35.24 10.41
C VAL A 5 -1.56 35.99 9.87
N ASN A 6 -1.54 37.32 9.91
CA ASN A 6 -2.66 38.17 9.47
C ASN A 6 -4.01 37.71 10.05
N ASP A 7 -4.07 37.51 11.37
CA ASP A 7 -5.24 37.04 12.13
C ASP A 7 -5.77 35.65 11.74
N LYS A 8 -5.00 34.89 10.97
CA LYS A 8 -5.31 33.49 10.63
C LYS A 8 -4.42 32.56 11.45
N GLN A 9 -5.03 31.51 12.01
CA GLN A 9 -4.28 30.40 12.58
C GLN A 9 -3.68 29.57 11.44
N VAL A 10 -2.35 29.44 11.43
CA VAL A 10 -1.57 28.76 10.39
C VAL A 10 -0.92 27.52 10.98
N PHE A 11 -1.03 26.42 10.25
CA PHE A 11 -0.32 25.18 10.51
C PHE A 11 0.64 24.93 9.35
N SER A 12 1.82 24.38 9.65
CA SER A 12 2.71 23.86 8.64
C SER A 12 2.09 22.65 7.93
N LEU A 13 2.49 22.40 6.69
CA LEU A 13 2.09 21.20 5.95
C LEU A 13 2.41 19.93 6.74
N LEU A 14 3.57 19.89 7.39
CA LEU A 14 4.00 18.75 8.20
C LEU A 14 3.09 18.52 9.41
N GLU A 15 2.61 19.57 10.08
CA GLU A 15 1.65 19.43 11.18
C GLU A 15 0.33 18.83 10.71
N VAL A 16 -0.21 19.30 9.57
CA VAL A 16 -1.43 18.74 8.97
C VAL A 16 -1.24 17.27 8.61
N MET A 17 -0.14 16.93 7.93
CA MET A 17 0.15 15.55 7.53
C MET A 17 0.38 14.63 8.75
N ASN A 18 1.05 15.11 9.79
CA ASN A 18 1.25 14.35 11.02
C ASN A 18 -0.06 14.13 11.79
N SER A 19 -1.00 15.07 11.72
CA SER A 19 -2.34 14.92 12.28
C SER A 19 -3.14 13.81 11.57
N ILE A 20 -3.10 13.78 10.23
CA ILE A 20 -3.71 12.71 9.43
C ILE A 20 -3.09 11.36 9.77
N ARG A 21 -1.75 11.28 9.81
CA ARG A 21 -1.02 10.05 10.17
C ARG A 21 -1.45 9.50 11.54
N GLN A 22 -1.51 10.35 12.56
CA GLN A 22 -1.92 9.97 13.91
C GLN A 22 -3.37 9.49 13.96
N THR A 23 -4.27 10.17 13.24
CA THR A 23 -5.68 9.79 13.17
C THR A 23 -5.84 8.40 12.57
N LEU A 24 -5.17 8.15 11.45
CA LEU A 24 -5.22 6.86 10.76
C LEU A 24 -4.56 5.75 11.56
N SER A 25 -3.38 5.99 12.16
CA SER A 25 -2.69 4.97 12.96
C SER A 25 -3.47 4.58 14.21
N LYS A 26 -4.16 5.54 14.85
CA LYS A 26 -5.02 5.27 16.00
C LYS A 26 -6.26 4.45 15.62
N ARG A 27 -6.84 4.71 14.44
CA ARG A 27 -8.06 4.00 13.98
C ARG A 27 -7.77 2.63 13.37
N TYR A 28 -6.68 2.51 12.63
CA TYR A 28 -6.35 1.35 11.79
C TYR A 28 -5.06 0.67 12.24
N GLY A 29 -5.06 0.11 13.45
CA GLY A 29 -3.92 -0.62 14.01
C GLY A 29 -3.80 -2.08 13.57
N SER A 30 -4.89 -2.66 13.06
CA SER A 30 -4.95 -4.09 12.71
C SER A 30 -4.53 -4.36 11.27
N ARG A 31 -4.11 -5.61 11.02
CA ARG A 31 -3.95 -6.17 9.68
C ARG A 31 -5.21 -6.90 9.26
N TYR A 32 -5.49 -6.93 7.96
CA TYR A 32 -6.65 -7.64 7.42
C TYR A 32 -6.37 -8.14 6.00
N TRP A 33 -7.07 -9.20 5.61
CA TRP A 33 -6.96 -9.78 4.28
C TRP A 33 -7.81 -9.01 3.27
N VAL A 34 -7.23 -8.69 2.13
CA VAL A 34 -7.87 -7.96 1.03
C VAL A 34 -7.66 -8.71 -0.27
N LYS A 35 -8.74 -8.83 -1.06
CA LYS A 35 -8.66 -9.28 -2.44
C LYS A 35 -8.59 -8.08 -3.38
N ALA A 36 -7.57 -8.02 -4.22
CA ALA A 36 -7.42 -6.97 -5.24
C ALA A 36 -6.62 -7.47 -6.45
N GLU A 37 -6.79 -6.79 -7.59
CA GLU A 37 -5.97 -6.96 -8.78
C GLU A 37 -4.65 -6.19 -8.60
N MET A 38 -3.53 -6.86 -8.81
CA MET A 38 -2.20 -6.27 -8.95
C MET A 38 -2.08 -5.66 -10.35
N ASN A 39 -2.51 -4.42 -10.54
CA ASN A 39 -2.48 -3.80 -11.87
C ASN A 39 -1.05 -3.57 -12.36
N LYS A 40 -0.17 -3.12 -11.46
CA LYS A 40 1.26 -2.98 -11.71
C LYS A 40 2.02 -3.33 -10.44
N LEU A 41 3.04 -4.18 -10.54
CA LEU A 41 3.90 -4.53 -9.40
C LEU A 41 4.88 -3.40 -9.05
N ASN A 42 5.38 -2.68 -10.06
CA ASN A 42 6.38 -1.60 -9.90
C ASN A 42 7.60 -2.06 -9.06
N PHE A 43 8.26 -3.13 -9.49
CA PHE A 43 9.48 -3.63 -8.85
C PHE A 43 10.66 -2.68 -9.11
N TYR A 44 11.42 -2.37 -8.05
CA TYR A 44 12.58 -1.48 -8.11
C TYR A 44 13.87 -2.28 -7.82
N PRO A 45 14.63 -2.71 -8.86
CA PRO A 45 15.71 -3.69 -8.69
C PRO A 45 16.83 -3.27 -7.73
N ARG A 46 17.10 -1.96 -7.60
CA ARG A 46 18.17 -1.45 -6.75
C ARG A 46 17.90 -1.67 -5.26
N SER A 47 16.64 -1.54 -4.82
CA SER A 47 16.25 -1.76 -3.41
C SER A 47 15.59 -3.12 -3.20
N GLY A 48 15.11 -3.75 -4.27
CA GLY A 48 14.33 -4.98 -4.20
C GLY A 48 12.88 -4.77 -3.73
N HIS A 49 12.44 -3.54 -3.50
CA HIS A 49 11.06 -3.23 -3.08
C HIS A 49 10.11 -3.12 -4.27
N CYS A 50 8.83 -3.34 -4.04
CA CYS A 50 7.76 -3.09 -5.01
C CYS A 50 6.79 -2.03 -4.47
N TYR A 51 6.29 -1.18 -5.36
CA TYR A 51 5.31 -0.13 -5.03
C TYR A 51 4.03 -0.31 -5.86
N PRO A 52 3.26 -1.39 -5.58
CA PRO A 52 2.24 -1.83 -6.51
C PRO A 52 1.06 -0.87 -6.62
N ASP A 53 0.45 -0.82 -7.80
CA ASP A 53 -0.86 -0.22 -8.00
C ASP A 53 -1.92 -1.32 -7.88
N LEU A 54 -2.75 -1.24 -6.86
CA LEU A 54 -3.82 -2.21 -6.59
C LEU A 54 -5.15 -1.63 -7.05
N LEU A 55 -6.01 -2.46 -7.65
CA LEU A 55 -7.35 -2.03 -8.04
C LEU A 55 -8.40 -3.12 -7.85
N GLN A 56 -9.66 -2.70 -7.86
CA GLN A 56 -10.82 -3.58 -7.93
C GLN A 56 -11.70 -3.13 -9.09
N LYS A 57 -12.12 -4.07 -9.94
CA LYS A 57 -13.10 -3.84 -10.99
C LYS A 57 -14.45 -4.44 -10.63
N ALA A 58 -15.52 -3.74 -10.98
CA ALA A 58 -16.87 -4.26 -11.02
C ALA A 58 -17.51 -3.86 -12.36
N ASN A 59 -18.07 -4.84 -13.07
CA ASN A 59 -18.68 -4.65 -14.40
C ASN A 59 -17.74 -3.93 -15.39
N GLY A 60 -16.47 -4.34 -15.43
CA GLY A 60 -15.45 -3.78 -16.32
C GLY A 60 -14.95 -2.37 -15.95
N ARG A 61 -15.43 -1.77 -14.86
CA ARG A 61 -15.02 -0.44 -14.39
C ARG A 61 -14.22 -0.53 -13.10
N VAL A 62 -13.17 0.29 -12.97
CA VAL A 62 -12.41 0.42 -11.72
C VAL A 62 -13.29 1.12 -10.69
N VAL A 63 -13.55 0.46 -9.56
CA VAL A 63 -14.37 0.98 -8.45
C VAL A 63 -13.56 1.32 -7.21
N ALA A 64 -12.35 0.78 -7.08
CA ALA A 64 -11.39 1.15 -6.05
C ALA A 64 -9.97 1.03 -6.59
N GLN A 65 -9.08 1.93 -6.17
CA GLN A 65 -7.66 1.91 -6.51
C GLN A 65 -6.84 2.49 -5.36
N ILE A 66 -5.70 1.88 -5.05
CA ILE A 66 -4.77 2.37 -4.04
C ILE A 66 -3.34 1.90 -4.33
N ARG A 67 -2.34 2.70 -3.95
CA ARG A 67 -0.94 2.28 -4.00
C ARG A 67 -0.63 1.38 -2.80
N GLY A 68 0.18 0.36 -3.03
CA GLY A 68 0.74 -0.49 -1.99
C GLY A 68 2.24 -0.25 -1.76
N THR A 69 2.72 -0.84 -0.69
CA THR A 69 4.15 -0.99 -0.41
C THR A 69 4.42 -2.44 -0.09
N LEU A 70 5.32 -3.06 -0.84
CA LEU A 70 5.74 -4.44 -0.65
C LEU A 70 7.26 -4.43 -0.50
N TRP A 71 7.72 -4.66 0.72
CA TRP A 71 9.15 -4.66 1.02
C TRP A 71 9.85 -5.87 0.39
N SER A 72 11.17 -5.76 0.25
CA SER A 72 12.00 -6.74 -0.46
C SER A 72 11.82 -8.15 0.09
N ASP A 73 11.81 -8.27 1.41
CA ASP A 73 11.79 -9.57 2.07
C ASP A 73 10.44 -10.26 1.85
N THR A 74 9.35 -9.50 1.98
CA THR A 74 7.99 -9.96 1.71
C THR A 74 7.79 -10.28 0.22
N TYR A 75 8.32 -9.45 -0.68
CA TYR A 75 8.27 -9.71 -2.12
C TYR A 75 9.01 -11.01 -2.46
N GLN A 76 10.24 -11.18 -1.99
CA GLN A 76 11.03 -12.37 -2.26
C GLN A 76 10.36 -13.62 -1.71
N GLN A 77 9.78 -13.56 -0.51
CA GLN A 77 9.02 -14.68 0.06
C GLN A 77 7.81 -15.02 -0.81
N ALA A 78 6.97 -14.04 -1.15
CA ALA A 78 5.81 -14.27 -2.00
C ALA A 78 6.22 -14.81 -3.38
N ASN A 79 7.22 -14.21 -4.02
CA ASN A 79 7.67 -14.62 -5.34
C ASN A 79 8.24 -16.05 -5.36
N ARG A 80 8.94 -16.48 -4.30
CA ARG A 80 9.37 -17.88 -4.17
C ARG A 80 8.19 -18.85 -4.10
N GLU A 81 7.17 -18.54 -3.33
CA GLU A 81 5.97 -19.39 -3.23
C GLU A 81 5.21 -19.46 -4.55
N PHE A 82 5.08 -18.32 -5.25
CA PHE A 82 4.49 -18.25 -6.59
C PHE A 82 5.25 -19.14 -7.59
N LEU A 83 6.58 -19.04 -7.63
CA LEU A 83 7.40 -19.90 -8.48
C LEU A 83 7.29 -21.38 -8.10
N ARG A 84 7.16 -21.69 -6.80
CA ARG A 84 7.05 -23.06 -6.32
C ARG A 84 5.71 -23.70 -6.70
N LEU A 85 4.61 -22.99 -6.45
CA LEU A 85 3.23 -23.49 -6.55
C LEU A 85 2.63 -23.27 -7.93
N LEU A 86 2.78 -22.07 -8.50
CA LEU A 86 2.16 -21.66 -9.75
C LEU A 86 3.12 -21.72 -10.96
N LYS A 87 4.40 -22.03 -10.73
CA LYS A 87 5.47 -22.07 -11.76
C LYS A 87 5.64 -20.76 -12.53
N GLN A 88 5.18 -19.66 -11.96
CA GLN A 88 5.28 -18.31 -12.50
C GLN A 88 5.63 -17.33 -11.38
N PRO A 89 6.36 -16.24 -11.67
CA PRO A 89 6.63 -15.21 -10.68
C PRO A 89 5.36 -14.41 -10.35
N LEU A 90 5.43 -13.64 -9.26
CA LEU A 90 4.47 -12.58 -9.00
C LEU A 90 4.56 -11.54 -10.13
N SER A 91 3.43 -11.23 -10.76
CA SER A 91 3.39 -10.40 -11.98
C SER A 91 2.17 -9.47 -11.99
N ASP A 92 2.06 -8.66 -13.04
CA ASP A 92 0.96 -7.74 -13.25
C ASP A 92 -0.31 -8.47 -13.74
N GLY A 93 -1.48 -7.88 -13.50
CA GLY A 93 -2.79 -8.34 -14.00
C GLY A 93 -3.42 -9.50 -13.24
N ILE A 94 -2.84 -9.94 -12.12
CA ILE A 94 -3.34 -11.08 -11.33
C ILE A 94 -4.17 -10.62 -10.13
N ASN A 95 -5.19 -11.38 -9.77
CA ASN A 95 -5.95 -11.18 -8.54
C ASN A 95 -5.26 -11.90 -7.38
N LEU A 96 -5.08 -11.19 -6.27
CA LEU A 96 -4.34 -11.68 -5.12
C LEU A 96 -5.15 -11.51 -3.84
N LEU A 97 -4.97 -12.45 -2.92
CA LEU A 97 -5.37 -12.31 -1.52
C LEU A 97 -4.15 -11.89 -0.70
N MET A 98 -4.21 -10.72 -0.07
CA MET A 98 -3.06 -10.09 0.57
C MET A 98 -3.38 -9.68 2.00
N LEU A 99 -2.47 -9.96 2.94
CA LEU A 99 -2.55 -9.46 4.31
C LEU A 99 -1.95 -8.05 4.35
N VAL A 100 -2.77 -7.03 4.63
CA VAL A 100 -2.37 -5.63 4.54
C VAL A 100 -2.59 -4.87 5.84
N SER A 101 -1.90 -3.74 5.99
CA SER A 101 -2.23 -2.70 6.97
C SER A 101 -2.30 -1.34 6.30
N ILE A 102 -3.13 -0.44 6.82
CA ILE A 102 -3.15 0.95 6.37
C ILE A 102 -1.91 1.68 6.87
N LYS A 103 -1.25 2.41 5.98
CA LYS A 103 -0.15 3.32 6.32
C LYS A 103 -0.38 4.68 5.69
N PHE A 104 0.02 5.72 6.40
CA PHE A 104 0.07 7.07 5.86
C PHE A 104 1.44 7.66 6.13
N ASP A 105 2.09 8.10 5.07
CA ASP A 105 3.36 8.80 5.13
C ASP A 105 3.19 10.26 4.66
N PRO A 106 3.75 11.27 5.34
CA PRO A 106 3.63 12.67 4.91
C PRO A 106 4.10 12.96 3.49
N ASN A 107 5.04 12.18 2.94
CA ASN A 107 5.58 12.37 1.61
C ASN A 107 4.89 11.50 0.55
N TYR A 108 4.35 10.34 0.94
CA TYR A 108 3.78 9.36 -0.01
C TYR A 108 2.27 9.18 0.09
N GLY A 109 1.63 9.74 1.12
CA GLY A 109 0.19 9.65 1.34
C GLY A 109 -0.26 8.29 1.87
N LEU A 110 -1.51 7.95 1.58
CA LEU A 110 -2.18 6.73 2.04
C LEU A 110 -1.78 5.52 1.18
N THR A 111 -1.30 4.45 1.81
CA THR A 111 -0.94 3.20 1.14
C THR A 111 -1.43 1.97 1.91
N LEU A 112 -1.49 0.84 1.21
CA LEU A 112 -1.58 -0.48 1.83
C LEU A 112 -0.19 -1.11 1.91
N GLN A 113 0.34 -1.24 3.12
CA GLN A 113 1.54 -2.05 3.32
C GLN A 113 1.17 -3.53 3.29
N ILE A 114 1.76 -4.29 2.38
CA ILE A 114 1.55 -5.72 2.21
C ILE A 114 2.53 -6.48 3.10
N HIS A 115 2.01 -7.36 3.96
CA HIS A 115 2.78 -8.18 4.91
C HIS A 115 2.89 -9.64 4.47
N ALA A 116 1.91 -10.13 3.71
CA ALA A 116 1.91 -11.47 3.12
C ALA A 116 1.00 -11.50 1.89
N ILE A 117 1.27 -12.43 0.99
CA ILE A 117 0.42 -12.75 -0.16
C ILE A 117 0.11 -14.24 -0.06
N ASP A 118 -1.16 -14.59 -0.12
CA ASP A 118 -1.59 -15.98 -0.23
C ASP A 118 -1.38 -16.44 -1.69
N PRO A 119 -0.59 -17.50 -1.93
CA PRO A 119 -0.31 -18.01 -3.27
C PRO A 119 -1.37 -19.00 -3.79
N THR A 120 -2.44 -19.27 -3.03
CA THR A 120 -3.50 -20.24 -3.38
C THR A 120 -4.66 -19.66 -4.18
#